data_AF-A0A6P9E9F4-F1
#
_entry.id   AF-A0A6P9E9F4-F1
#
_cell.length_a   1.000
_cell.length_b   1.000
_cell.length_c   1.000
_cell.angle_alpha   90.00
_cell.angle_beta   90.00
_cell.angle_gamma   90.00
#
_symmetry.space_group_name_H-M   'P 1'
#
loop_
_entity.id
_entity.type
_entity.pdbx_description
1 polymer ?
#
loop_
_entity_poly.entity_id
_entity_poly.type
_entity_poly.pdbx_seq_one_letter_code
_entity_poly.pdbx_strand_id
1 'polypeptide(L)'
;MVERLNEKDLDGNMDDAANAVFKEVLGHPPSYATGLGHTVIPEPSLSLRNNMDYQRIIEENENNKNDANFYKSQFEALRSDLLEFKNQFQDYEKLMNIRMTELESQRVLKVDQPVDEDDIIFGHFC
;
A
#
# COMPACT_ATOMS: atom_id res chain seq x y z
N MET A 1 -41.06 31.66 27.52
CA MET A 1 -42.03 30.57 27.76
C MET A 1 -41.95 29.70 26.51
N VAL A 2 -41.23 28.57 26.56
CA VAL A 2 -41.11 27.65 25.42
C VAL A 2 -42.29 26.70 25.54
N GLU A 3 -43.24 26.81 24.62
CA GLU A 3 -44.40 25.91 24.56
C GLU A 3 -43.89 24.48 24.38
N ARG A 4 -44.20 23.61 25.33
CA ARG A 4 -43.91 22.19 25.23
C ARG A 4 -44.91 21.60 24.23
N LEU A 5 -44.39 21.15 23.10
CA LEU A 5 -45.16 20.37 22.13
C LEU A 5 -45.72 19.13 22.84
N ASN A 6 -47.04 18.98 22.78
CA ASN A 6 -47.75 17.86 23.38
C ASN A 6 -47.16 16.55 22.87
N GLU A 7 -46.81 15.68 23.82
CA GLU A 7 -46.33 14.33 23.58
C GLU A 7 -47.45 13.58 22.85
N LYS A 8 -47.28 13.40 21.54
CA LYS A 8 -48.21 12.67 20.69
C LYS A 8 -47.75 11.23 20.71
N ASP A 9 -48.58 10.34 21.24
CA ASP A 9 -48.33 8.90 21.28
C ASP A 9 -47.91 8.40 19.88
N LEU A 10 -46.63 8.07 19.73
CA LEU A 10 -46.05 7.52 18.51
C LEU A 10 -46.30 6.02 18.48
N ASP A 11 -47.58 5.66 18.35
CA ASP A 11 -47.99 4.28 18.15
C ASP A 11 -47.72 3.91 16.68
N GLY A 12 -46.58 3.22 16.45
CA GLY A 12 -46.44 2.30 15.32
C GLY A 12 -45.69 2.73 14.05
N ASN A 13 -45.21 3.98 13.88
CA ASN A 13 -44.36 4.34 12.72
C ASN A 13 -43.42 5.52 13.05
N MET A 14 -42.34 5.22 13.77
CA MET A 14 -41.34 6.20 14.20
C MET A 14 -40.62 6.86 13.00
N ASP A 15 -40.47 6.15 11.89
CA ASP A 15 -39.82 6.63 10.68
C ASP A 15 -40.66 7.68 9.93
N ASP A 16 -41.99 7.52 9.88
CA ASP A 16 -42.87 8.50 9.24
C ASP A 16 -42.94 9.81 10.05
N ALA A 17 -42.92 9.69 11.38
CA ALA A 17 -42.88 10.83 12.28
C ALA A 17 -41.53 11.57 12.19
N ALA A 18 -40.42 10.84 12.18
CA ALA A 18 -39.10 11.43 11.98
C ALA A 18 -39.00 12.13 10.62
N ASN A 19 -39.49 11.50 9.55
CA ASN A 19 -39.48 12.09 8.21
C ASN A 19 -40.35 13.34 8.10
N ALA A 20 -41.49 13.39 8.80
CA ALA A 20 -42.33 14.58 8.90
C ALA A 20 -41.59 15.74 9.61
N VAL A 21 -40.92 15.45 10.74
CA VAL A 21 -40.11 16.44 11.47
C VAL A 21 -38.92 16.90 10.64
N PHE A 22 -38.21 16.00 9.96
CA PHE A 22 -37.09 16.36 9.07
C PHE A 22 -37.54 17.25 7.92
N LYS A 23 -38.72 16.98 7.34
CA LYS A 23 -39.27 17.78 6.26
C LYS A 23 -39.69 19.18 6.71
N GLU A 24 -40.19 19.30 7.94
CA GLU A 24 -40.56 20.57 8.56
C GLU A 24 -39.33 21.42 8.91
N VAL A 25 -38.26 20.80 9.44
CA VAL A 25 -37.07 21.51 9.94
C VAL A 25 -36.06 21.80 8.82
N LEU A 26 -35.85 20.86 7.89
CA LEU A 26 -34.80 20.93 6.86
C LEU A 26 -35.33 21.15 5.42
N GLY A 27 -36.65 21.14 5.22
CA GLY A 27 -37.26 21.26 3.90
C GLY A 27 -37.28 19.95 3.12
N HIS A 28 -36.98 19.96 1.81
CA HIS A 28 -36.94 18.71 1.04
C HIS A 28 -35.75 17.85 1.49
N PRO A 29 -35.95 16.53 1.68
CA PRO A 29 -34.84 15.64 1.96
C PRO A 29 -33.79 15.79 0.85
N PRO A 30 -32.49 15.96 1.17
CA PRO A 30 -31.47 15.78 0.16
C PRO A 30 -31.69 14.39 -0.44
N SER A 31 -31.80 14.32 -1.76
CA SER A 31 -31.93 13.08 -2.52
C SER A 31 -30.63 12.28 -2.45
N TYR A 32 -30.19 11.89 -1.25
CA TYR A 32 -29.33 10.73 -1.09
C TYR A 32 -30.21 9.56 -1.50
N ALA A 33 -30.10 9.17 -2.77
CA ALA A 33 -30.74 7.97 -3.27
C ALA A 33 -30.09 6.77 -2.54
N THR A 34 -30.63 6.44 -1.37
CA THR A 34 -30.35 5.20 -0.66
C THR A 34 -31.01 4.07 -1.43
N GLY A 35 -30.35 3.66 -2.51
CA GLY A 35 -30.76 2.53 -3.32
C GLY A 35 -29.64 2.18 -4.28
N LEU A 36 -29.03 1.00 -4.08
CA LEU A 36 -28.02 0.35 -4.92
C LEU A 36 -26.54 0.62 -4.57
N GLY A 37 -26.12 0.49 -3.30
CA GLY A 37 -24.72 0.16 -2.94
C GLY A 37 -23.60 1.11 -3.42
N HIS A 38 -23.96 2.19 -4.10
CA HIS A 38 -23.12 3.17 -4.72
C HIS A 38 -23.58 4.51 -4.18
N THR A 39 -22.70 5.16 -3.43
CA THR A 39 -22.87 6.55 -3.04
C THR A 39 -22.83 7.39 -4.30
N VAL A 40 -23.99 7.67 -4.89
CA VAL A 40 -24.10 8.59 -6.02
C VAL A 40 -23.97 9.99 -5.46
N ILE A 41 -22.78 10.58 -5.57
CA ILE A 41 -22.60 12.00 -5.29
C ILE A 41 -23.36 12.74 -6.40
N PRO A 42 -24.43 13.47 -6.08
CA PRO A 42 -25.19 14.19 -7.09
C PRO A 42 -24.31 15.25 -7.74
N GLU A 43 -24.51 15.47 -9.04
CA GLU A 43 -23.82 16.52 -9.77
C GLU A 43 -24.03 17.87 -9.07
N PRO A 44 -22.96 18.67 -8.87
CA PRO A 44 -23.05 19.98 -8.25
C PRO A 44 -24.02 20.87 -9.02
N SER A 45 -24.86 21.60 -8.29
CA SER A 45 -25.81 22.54 -8.88
C SER A 45 -25.07 23.63 -9.67
N LEU A 46 -25.73 24.21 -10.69
CA LEU A 46 -25.14 25.27 -11.53
C LEU A 46 -24.66 26.48 -10.69
N SER A 47 -25.35 26.78 -9.59
CA SER A 47 -24.93 27.82 -8.64
C SER A 47 -23.64 27.47 -7.91
N LEU A 48 -23.43 26.19 -7.58
CA LEU A 48 -22.23 25.73 -6.90
C LEU A 48 -21.03 25.68 -7.85
N ARG A 49 -21.24 25.31 -9.13
CA ARG A 49 -20.18 25.33 -10.15
C ARG A 49 -19.59 26.72 -10.43
N ASN A 50 -20.40 27.76 -10.23
CA ASN A 50 -19.96 29.16 -10.39
C ASN A 50 -19.33 29.74 -9.11
N ASN A 51 -19.31 28.99 -8.01
CA ASN A 51 -18.69 29.41 -6.77
C ASN A 51 -17.15 29.26 -6.87
N MET A 52 -16.42 30.32 -6.53
CA MET A 52 -14.96 30.35 -6.60
C MET A 52 -14.29 29.32 -5.69
N ASP A 53 -14.83 29.08 -4.50
CA ASP A 53 -14.32 28.08 -3.56
C ASP A 53 -14.51 26.67 -4.11
N TYR A 54 -15.64 26.43 -4.79
CA TYR A 54 -15.91 25.16 -5.45
C TYR A 54 -14.91 24.88 -6.59
N GLN A 55 -14.60 25.88 -7.42
CA GLN A 55 -13.60 25.76 -8.48
C GLN A 55 -12.20 25.50 -7.92
N ARG A 56 -11.81 26.21 -6.86
CA ARG A 56 -10.54 25.97 -6.15
C ARG A 56 -10.44 24.52 -5.64
N ILE A 57 -11.50 24.01 -5.00
CA ILE A 57 -11.51 22.64 -4.46
C ILE A 57 -11.40 21.59 -5.57
N ILE A 58 -12.00 21.83 -6.73
CA ILE A 58 -11.85 20.92 -7.88
C ILE A 58 -10.41 20.92 -8.36
N GLU A 59 -9.81 22.09 -8.54
CA GLU A 59 -8.43 22.23 -8.98
C GLU A 59 -7.45 21.56 -8.01
N GLU A 60 -7.64 21.78 -6.70
CA GLU A 60 -6.86 21.14 -5.66
C GLU A 60 -7.04 19.62 -5.65
N ASN A 61 -8.26 19.11 -5.87
CA ASN A 61 -8.49 17.67 -5.99
C ASN A 61 -7.81 17.05 -7.20
N GLU A 62 -7.84 17.71 -8.36
CA GLU A 62 -7.14 17.21 -9.54
C GLU A 62 -5.62 17.23 -9.33
N ASN A 63 -5.08 18.26 -8.67
CA ASN A 63 -3.66 18.28 -8.29
C ASN A 63 -3.32 17.15 -7.30
N ASN A 64 -4.11 16.97 -6.25
CA ASN A 64 -3.92 15.89 -5.27
C ASN A 64 -3.98 14.50 -5.92
N LYS A 65 -4.87 14.31 -6.89
CA LYS A 65 -4.99 13.07 -7.66
C LYS A 65 -3.75 12.84 -8.54
N ASN A 66 -3.25 13.89 -9.19
CA ASN A 66 -2.02 13.81 -9.98
C ASN A 66 -0.81 13.47 -9.11
N ASP A 67 -0.67 14.13 -7.96
CA ASP A 67 0.39 13.86 -6.99
C ASP A 67 0.31 12.43 -6.45
N ALA A 68 -0.89 11.97 -6.07
CA ALA A 68 -1.09 10.60 -5.60
C ALA A 68 -0.70 9.57 -6.67
N ASN A 69 -1.06 9.81 -7.94
CA ASN A 69 -0.67 8.95 -9.05
C ASN A 69 0.84 8.96 -9.28
N PHE A 70 1.48 10.12 -9.19
CA PHE A 70 2.93 10.26 -9.31
C PHE A 70 3.66 9.49 -8.20
N TYR A 71 3.27 9.66 -6.95
CA TYR A 71 3.90 8.92 -5.85
C TYR A 71 3.65 7.41 -5.95
N LYS A 72 2.46 7.01 -6.40
CA LYS A 72 2.16 5.61 -6.67
C LYS A 72 3.10 5.03 -7.72
N SER A 73 3.31 5.72 -8.85
CA SER A 73 4.22 5.23 -9.89
C SER A 73 5.67 5.17 -9.41
N GLN A 74 6.12 6.16 -8.64
CA GLN A 74 7.46 6.14 -8.04
C GLN A 74 7.64 4.97 -7.08
N PHE A 75 6.62 4.68 -6.27
CA PHE A 75 6.66 3.56 -5.33
C PHE A 75 6.66 2.20 -6.05
N GLU A 76 5.88 2.06 -7.12
CA GLU A 76 5.87 0.85 -7.95
C GLU A 76 7.23 0.61 -8.62
N ALA A 77 7.87 1.67 -9.13
CA ALA A 77 9.23 1.59 -9.67
C ALA A 77 10.24 1.16 -8.60
N LEU A 78 10.27 1.82 -7.44
CA LEU A 78 11.16 1.48 -6.34
C LEU A 78 10.98 0.03 -5.87
N ARG A 79 9.73 -0.43 -5.80
CA ARG A 79 9.43 -1.82 -5.43
C ARG A 79 9.99 -2.81 -6.45
N SER A 80 9.95 -2.48 -7.74
CA SER A 80 10.55 -3.28 -8.80
C SER A 80 12.06 -3.36 -8.63
N ASP A 81 12.73 -2.21 -8.41
CA ASP A 81 14.18 -2.14 -8.23
C ASP A 81 14.64 -2.94 -7.00
N LEU A 82 13.90 -2.86 -5.89
CA LEU A 82 14.19 -3.65 -4.69
C LEU A 82 14.05 -5.16 -4.92
N LEU A 83 13.08 -5.58 -5.74
CA LEU A 83 12.92 -6.98 -6.11
C LEU A 83 14.09 -7.45 -6.97
N GLU A 84 14.54 -6.63 -7.92
CA GLU A 84 15.72 -6.93 -8.74
C GLU A 84 16.98 -7.03 -7.89
N PHE A 85 17.21 -6.06 -7.00
CA PHE A 85 18.33 -6.07 -6.06
C PHE A 85 18.33 -7.33 -5.20
N LYS A 86 17.17 -7.72 -4.66
CA LYS A 86 17.04 -8.96 -3.87
C LYS A 86 17.47 -10.19 -4.68
N ASN A 87 17.04 -10.29 -5.94
CA ASN A 87 17.41 -11.42 -6.80
C ASN A 87 18.93 -11.43 -7.09
N GLN A 88 19.51 -10.27 -7.39
CA GLN A 88 20.96 -10.13 -7.61
C GLN A 88 21.75 -10.56 -6.37
N PHE A 89 21.30 -10.19 -5.17
CA PHE A 89 21.92 -10.62 -3.91
C PHE A 89 21.87 -12.14 -3.72
N GLN A 90 20.72 -12.76 -4.00
CA GLN A 90 20.58 -14.21 -3.90
C GLN A 90 21.50 -14.94 -4.90
N ASP A 91 21.65 -14.42 -6.11
CA ASP A 91 22.53 -15.03 -7.10
C ASP A 91 24.01 -14.86 -6.74
N TYR A 92 24.38 -13.70 -6.19
CA TYR A 92 25.72 -13.49 -5.65
C TYR A 92 26.02 -14.42 -4.47
N GLU A 93 25.07 -14.61 -3.56
CA GLU A 93 25.21 -15.54 -2.43
C GLU A 93 25.40 -16.98 -2.90
N LYS A 94 24.62 -17.44 -3.88
CA LYS A 94 24.82 -18.77 -4.49
C LYS A 94 26.22 -18.91 -5.11
N LEU A 95 26.66 -17.91 -5.87
CA LEU A 95 27.97 -17.93 -6.51
C LEU A 95 29.10 -18.00 -5.46
N MET A 96 28.97 -17.22 -4.38
CA MET A 96 29.92 -17.26 -3.27
C MET A 96 29.94 -18.61 -2.57
N ASN A 97 28.77 -19.22 -2.32
CA ASN A 97 28.68 -20.54 -1.71
C ASN A 97 29.33 -21.63 -2.58
N ILE A 98 29.12 -21.59 -3.90
CA ILE A 98 29.79 -22.50 -4.84
C ILE A 98 31.30 -22.33 -4.76
N ARG A 99 31.79 -21.09 -4.87
CA ARG A 99 33.22 -20.80 -4.82
C ARG A 99 33.87 -21.21 -3.49
N MET A 100 33.17 -21.00 -2.37
CA MET A 100 33.64 -21.43 -1.05
C MET A 100 33.74 -22.96 -0.98
N THR A 101 32.72 -23.67 -1.48
CA THR A 101 32.71 -25.14 -1.52
C THR A 101 33.86 -25.68 -2.40
N GLU A 102 34.13 -25.06 -3.55
CA GLU A 102 35.26 -25.42 -4.41
C GLU A 102 36.61 -25.22 -3.71
N LEU A 103 36.79 -24.10 -3.01
CA LEU A 103 38.02 -23.82 -2.26
C LEU A 103 38.22 -24.77 -1.07
N GLU A 104 37.14 -25.19 -0.42
CA GLU A 104 37.17 -26.20 0.64
C GLU A 104 37.54 -27.58 0.07
N SER A 105 36.90 -27.98 -1.04
CA SER A 105 37.22 -29.23 -1.74
C SER A 105 38.69 -29.28 -2.19
N GLN A 106 39.21 -28.20 -2.78
CA GLN A 106 40.62 -28.09 -3.15
C GLN A 106 41.57 -28.13 -1.96
N ARG A 107 41.16 -27.63 -0.79
CA ARG A 107 41.96 -27.75 0.44
C ARG A 107 41.99 -29.19 0.94
N VAL A 108 40.86 -29.88 0.96
CA VAL A 108 40.79 -31.30 1.36
C VAL A 108 41.65 -32.17 0.45
N LEU A 109 41.56 -31.98 -0.87
CA LEU A 109 42.38 -32.72 -1.84
C LEU A 109 43.89 -32.48 -1.69
N LYS A 110 44.31 -31.32 -1.20
CA LYS A 110 45.73 -31.02 -0.92
C LYS A 110 46.23 -31.59 0.40
N VAL A 111 45.34 -31.85 1.36
CA VAL A 111 45.70 -32.46 2.65
C VAL A 111 45.82 -33.99 2.52
N ASP A 112 45.08 -34.60 1.59
CA ASP A 112 45.11 -36.05 1.32
C ASP A 112 46.20 -36.48 0.31
N GLN A 113 47.05 -35.57 -0.17
CA GLN A 113 48.25 -35.98 -0.92
C GLN A 113 49.29 -36.53 0.07
N PRO A 114 49.71 -37.81 -0.04
CA PRO A 114 50.81 -38.31 0.76
C PRO A 114 52.05 -37.49 0.39
N VAL A 115 52.68 -36.90 1.40
CA VAL A 115 54.05 -36.41 1.27
C VAL A 115 54.88 -37.66 1.00
N ASP A 116 55.39 -37.81 -0.22
CA ASP A 116 56.34 -38.88 -0.54
C ASP A 116 57.52 -38.76 0.44
N GLU A 117 57.65 -39.74 1.34
CA GLU A 117 58.69 -39.83 2.37
C GLU A 117 60.10 -40.13 1.79
N ASP A 118 60.29 -40.03 0.48
CA ASP A 118 61.53 -40.46 -0.19
C ASP A 118 62.63 -39.39 -0.28
N ASP A 119 62.39 -38.15 0.19
CA ASP A 119 63.40 -37.07 0.17
C ASP A 119 64.21 -36.92 1.49
N ILE A 120 64.08 -37.85 2.46
CA ILE A 120 64.84 -37.81 3.73
C ILE A 120 65.86 -38.94 3.84
N ILE A 121 66.57 -39.32 2.79
CA ILE A 121 67.84 -40.05 2.95
C ILE A 121 68.82 -39.59 1.86
N PHE A 122 69.66 -38.59 2.14
CA PHE A 122 71.08 -38.56 1.74
C PHE A 122 71.77 -37.34 2.38
N GLY A 123 72.03 -37.46 3.68
CA GLY A 123 72.76 -36.46 4.46
C GLY A 123 73.69 -37.07 5.50
N HIS A 124 74.25 -38.25 5.23
CA HIS A 124 75.30 -38.86 6.05
C HIS A 124 76.27 -39.62 5.15
N PHE A 125 77.37 -38.99 4.79
CA PHE A 125 78.65 -39.69 4.65
C PHE A 125 79.77 -38.70 4.99
N CYS A 126 80.58 -39.13 5.96
CA CYS A 126 81.88 -38.58 6.31
C CYS A 126 82.87 -38.66 5.14
#